data_AF-A0A7C7V1L6-F1
#
_entry.id   AF-A0A7C7V1L6-F1
#
_cell.length_a   1.000
_cell.length_b   1.000
_cell.length_c   1.000
_cell.angle_alpha   90.00
_cell.angle_beta   90.00
_cell.angle_gamma   90.00
#
_symmetry.space_group_name_H-M   'P 1'
#
loop_
_entity.id
_entity.type
_entity.pdbx_description
1 polymer ?
#
loop_
_entity_poly.entity_id
_entity_poly.type
_entity_poly.pdbx_seq_one_letter_code
_entity_poly.pdbx_strand_id
1 'polypeptide(L)'
;MRWTLLWAWTAAAVVAGCAGEDPFEKARREANPEAFGIVGDTGAEEPAPAEAADQQQAAARPETGESTPSAETASEQAAEASANRPEPPRQVADVGVTGRGRYKPGLVTTPVSVFFRSSEATVFRMQIPKTMQLFKASTGYAPRSHEEFMEKIIKANMIQLPPLPPGHRYVYDPKTEQLMVEGPAR
;
A
#
# COMPACT_ATOMS: atom_id res chain seq x y z
N MET A 1 15.05 -36.29 -35.96
CA MET A 1 14.32 -37.43 -35.36
C MET A 1 15.31 -38.55 -35.09
N ARG A 2 15.26 -39.17 -33.90
CA ARG A 2 16.18 -40.17 -33.32
C ARG A 2 17.20 -39.62 -32.32
N TRP A 3 16.72 -39.31 -31.11
CA TRP A 3 17.53 -39.47 -29.90
C TRP A 3 16.60 -39.72 -28.70
N THR A 4 15.98 -40.89 -28.71
CA THR A 4 15.28 -41.44 -27.55
C THR A 4 16.07 -42.65 -27.06
N LEU A 5 16.11 -42.79 -25.73
CA LEU A 5 16.58 -43.94 -24.96
C LEU A 5 18.09 -44.12 -24.78
N LEU A 6 18.61 -43.60 -23.67
CA LEU A 6 19.58 -44.34 -22.87
C LEU A 6 19.31 -44.08 -21.37
N TRP A 7 18.82 -45.13 -20.72
CA TRP A 7 19.07 -45.52 -19.31
C TRP A 7 18.65 -44.48 -18.25
N ALA A 8 17.50 -44.56 -17.57
CA ALA A 8 16.96 -45.69 -16.81
C ALA A 8 18.05 -46.46 -16.06
N TRP A 9 18.34 -46.01 -14.82
CA TRP A 9 18.97 -46.66 -13.64
C TRP A 9 19.29 -45.47 -12.73
N THR A 10 18.70 -45.26 -11.54
CA THR A 10 18.55 -46.18 -10.41
C THR A 10 17.38 -45.71 -9.54
N ALA A 11 16.49 -46.65 -9.23
CA ALA A 11 15.52 -46.51 -8.16
C ALA A 11 16.05 -47.16 -6.87
N ALA A 12 15.58 -46.62 -5.75
CA ALA A 12 15.45 -47.22 -4.42
C ALA A 12 16.68 -47.30 -3.49
N ALA A 13 16.61 -46.48 -2.43
CA ALA A 13 16.75 -46.80 -0.98
C ALA A 13 17.17 -45.48 -0.27
N VAL A 14 16.54 -44.95 0.77
CA VAL A 14 16.02 -45.57 1.99
C VAL A 14 14.90 -44.66 2.56
N VAL A 15 13.69 -45.18 2.70
CA VAL A 15 12.66 -44.60 3.58
C VAL A 15 12.91 -45.17 4.97
N ALA A 16 13.66 -44.43 5.78
CA ALA A 16 13.80 -44.71 7.20
C ALA A 16 13.13 -43.56 7.97
N GLY A 17 11.97 -43.87 8.55
CA GLY A 17 11.53 -43.35 9.84
C GLY A 17 11.34 -41.85 10.00
N CYS A 18 10.13 -41.37 9.70
CA CYS A 18 9.41 -40.42 10.57
C CYS A 18 7.99 -40.96 10.76
N ALA A 19 7.89 -42.18 11.31
CA ALA A 19 6.69 -42.62 12.01
C ALA A 19 6.93 -42.27 13.48
N GLY A 20 6.34 -41.19 13.95
CA GLY A 20 6.54 -40.68 15.30
C GLY A 20 5.86 -39.34 15.51
N GLU A 21 4.62 -39.41 15.99
CA GLU A 21 3.88 -38.38 16.73
C GLU A 21 3.80 -36.98 16.12
N ASP A 22 2.61 -36.64 15.60
CA ASP A 22 2.18 -35.26 15.38
C ASP A 22 2.37 -34.44 16.68
N PRO A 23 3.31 -33.49 16.76
CA PRO A 23 3.51 -32.66 17.95
C PRO A 23 2.37 -31.66 18.16
N PHE A 24 1.40 -31.61 17.23
CA PHE A 24 0.27 -30.69 17.25
C PHE A 24 -1.00 -31.28 17.86
N GLU A 25 -1.11 -32.62 18.05
CA GLU A 25 -2.30 -33.20 18.69
C GLU A 25 -2.31 -33.01 20.21
N LYS A 26 -1.14 -33.04 20.88
CA LYS A 26 -1.03 -32.80 22.33
C LYS A 26 -1.07 -31.31 22.73
N ALA A 27 -1.06 -30.39 21.76
CA ALA A 27 -1.14 -28.95 22.00
C ALA A 27 -2.59 -28.44 22.15
N ARG A 28 -3.59 -29.33 22.10
CA ARG A 28 -4.96 -29.04 22.57
C ARG A 28 -5.12 -29.31 24.07
N ARG A 29 -4.02 -29.24 24.82
CA ARG A 29 -4.01 -29.20 26.28
C ARG A 29 -4.72 -27.92 26.69
N GLU A 30 -5.77 -28.09 27.49
CA GLU A 30 -6.57 -27.06 28.16
C GLU A 30 -5.89 -25.70 28.16
N ALA A 31 -6.48 -24.75 27.43
CA ALA A 31 -6.18 -23.34 27.63
C ALA A 31 -6.55 -23.02 29.08
N ASN A 32 -5.60 -23.17 29.99
CA ASN A 32 -5.67 -22.56 31.30
C ASN A 32 -5.49 -21.05 31.07
N PRO A 33 -6.55 -20.23 31.18
CA PRO A 33 -6.44 -18.80 30.94
C PRO A 33 -5.54 -18.10 31.96
N GLU A 34 -5.17 -18.76 33.06
CA GLU A 34 -4.38 -18.18 34.15
C GLU A 34 -2.85 -18.26 33.94
N ALA A 35 -2.38 -18.93 32.88
CA ALA A 35 -0.94 -19.00 32.56
C ALA A 35 -0.42 -17.78 31.79
N PHE A 36 -1.32 -16.99 31.20
CA PHE A 36 -1.02 -15.66 30.69
C PHE A 36 -1.60 -14.71 31.73
N GLY A 37 -0.76 -13.95 32.45
CA GLY A 37 -1.17 -13.02 33.51
C GLY A 37 -2.03 -11.84 33.04
N ILE A 38 -3.08 -12.11 32.27
CA ILE A 38 -4.16 -11.20 31.95
C ILE A 38 -5.20 -11.42 33.04
N VAL A 39 -4.98 -10.72 34.14
CA VAL A 39 -6.02 -10.46 35.13
C VAL A 39 -7.15 -9.78 34.37
N GLY A 40 -8.28 -10.47 34.25
CA GLY A 40 -9.50 -9.91 33.69
C GLY A 40 -10.04 -8.85 34.63
N ASP A 41 -9.58 -7.61 34.46
CA ASP A 41 -10.23 -6.44 35.05
C ASP A 41 -11.47 -6.13 34.19
N THR A 42 -12.55 -6.84 34.48
CA THR A 42 -13.90 -6.45 34.03
C THR A 42 -14.37 -5.34 34.97
N GLY A 43 -13.76 -4.16 34.82
CA GLY A 43 -14.21 -2.92 35.43
C GLY A 43 -15.31 -2.30 34.59
N ALA A 44 -16.54 -2.75 34.81
CA ALA A 44 -17.72 -2.00 34.42
C ALA A 44 -17.81 -0.75 35.30
N GLU A 45 -17.47 0.42 34.76
CA GLU A 45 -17.87 1.69 35.35
C GLU A 45 -18.58 2.52 34.28
N GLU A 46 -19.90 2.36 34.30
CA GLU A 46 -20.89 3.20 33.63
C GLU A 46 -21.17 4.39 34.55
N PRO A 47 -20.74 5.62 34.23
CA PRO A 47 -21.24 6.79 34.93
C PRO A 47 -22.62 7.15 34.36
N ALA A 48 -23.63 6.94 35.19
CA ALA A 48 -24.98 7.43 35.02
C ALA A 48 -25.04 8.97 34.80
N PRO A 49 -26.09 9.48 34.12
CA PRO A 49 -26.16 10.84 33.63
C PRO A 49 -26.56 11.82 34.74
N ALA A 50 -25.89 12.98 34.79
CA ALA A 50 -26.34 14.13 35.56
C ALA A 50 -27.09 15.10 34.63
N GLU A 51 -28.39 15.22 34.87
CA GLU A 51 -29.29 16.24 34.31
C GLU A 51 -29.08 17.62 34.96
N ALA A 52 -29.64 18.61 34.26
CA ALA A 52 -29.97 19.99 34.64
C ALA A 52 -28.84 21.03 34.45
N ALA A 53 -29.05 22.19 33.83
CA ALA A 53 -30.16 22.82 33.09
C ALA A 53 -29.65 24.20 32.61
N ASP A 54 -30.35 24.82 31.65
CA ASP A 54 -30.46 26.29 31.45
C ASP A 54 -29.24 27.04 30.85
N GLN A 55 -29.29 27.93 29.85
CA GLN A 55 -30.31 28.66 29.06
C GLN A 55 -29.65 29.04 27.71
N GLN A 56 -30.28 28.84 26.55
CA GLN A 56 -31.10 29.85 25.84
C GLN A 56 -30.31 31.08 25.34
N GLN A 57 -29.95 31.10 24.05
CA GLN A 57 -30.02 32.34 23.28
C GLN A 57 -30.49 32.06 21.85
N ALA A 58 -31.57 32.77 21.52
CA ALA A 58 -32.35 32.67 20.31
C ALA A 58 -31.82 33.60 19.21
N ALA A 59 -32.39 33.37 18.02
CA ALA A 59 -32.58 34.32 16.92
C ALA A 59 -31.35 34.66 16.05
N ALA A 60 -31.30 34.08 14.84
CA ALA A 60 -31.77 34.77 13.63
C ALA A 60 -31.31 34.04 12.35
N ARG A 61 -32.26 33.42 11.64
CA ARG A 61 -32.33 33.37 10.17
C ARG A 61 -33.65 34.10 9.83
N PRO A 62 -33.81 34.76 8.68
CA PRO A 62 -33.28 34.36 7.38
C PRO A 62 -32.55 35.49 6.66
N GLU A 63 -31.84 35.19 5.57
CA GLU A 63 -32.03 35.89 4.30
C GLU A 63 -31.73 34.92 3.15
N THR A 64 -32.65 34.92 2.21
CA THR A 64 -32.74 34.14 0.99
C THR A 64 -32.46 35.10 -0.17
N GLY A 65 -31.70 34.68 -1.18
CA GLY A 65 -31.44 35.45 -2.41
C GLY A 65 -30.10 35.02 -3.01
N GLU A 66 -30.00 33.95 -3.80
CA GLU A 66 -30.50 33.75 -5.17
C GLU A 66 -29.62 34.42 -6.25
N SER A 67 -29.13 33.57 -7.18
CA SER A 67 -28.61 33.81 -8.55
C SER A 67 -27.23 34.48 -8.74
N THR A 68 -26.14 33.73 -9.06
CA THR A 68 -25.63 33.29 -10.40
C THR A 68 -25.50 34.38 -11.48
N PRO A 69 -24.63 34.24 -12.50
CA PRO A 69 -23.25 33.73 -12.55
C PRO A 69 -22.32 34.73 -13.31
N SER A 70 -21.03 34.77 -13.00
CA SER A 70 -20.02 35.43 -13.84
C SER A 70 -18.73 34.62 -13.80
N ALA A 71 -18.76 33.50 -14.50
CA ALA A 71 -17.61 32.62 -14.70
C ALA A 71 -17.63 32.16 -16.15
N GLU A 72 -17.57 33.12 -17.06
CA GLU A 72 -17.36 32.88 -18.48
C GLU A 72 -16.20 33.81 -18.87
N THR A 73 -15.22 33.31 -19.61
CA THR A 73 -13.98 33.99 -20.08
C THR A 73 -12.67 33.77 -19.29
N ALA A 74 -12.55 32.80 -18.37
CA ALA A 74 -11.25 32.46 -17.76
C ALA A 74 -10.85 30.98 -17.79
N SER A 75 -11.66 30.10 -18.39
CA SER A 75 -11.38 28.66 -18.43
C SER A 75 -10.89 28.14 -19.79
N GLU A 76 -10.96 28.95 -20.85
CA GLU A 76 -10.62 28.48 -22.20
C GLU A 76 -9.14 28.68 -22.57
N GLN A 77 -8.40 29.51 -21.83
CA GLN A 77 -6.99 29.79 -22.12
C GLN A 77 -5.99 28.99 -21.26
N ALA A 78 -6.49 28.20 -20.29
CA ALA A 78 -5.68 27.29 -19.49
C ALA A 78 -5.66 25.85 -20.04
N ALA A 79 -6.61 25.50 -20.91
CA ALA A 79 -6.69 24.17 -21.51
C ALA A 79 -5.72 23.97 -22.69
N GLU A 80 -5.44 25.04 -23.47
CA GLU A 80 -4.57 24.94 -24.65
C GLU A 80 -3.07 25.04 -24.34
N ALA A 81 -2.68 25.55 -23.16
CA ALA A 81 -1.26 25.63 -22.77
C ALA A 81 -0.68 24.29 -22.26
N SER A 82 -1.52 23.28 -21.99
CA SER A 82 -1.08 21.96 -21.50
C SER A 82 -0.84 20.95 -22.63
N ALA A 83 -1.32 21.22 -23.85
CA ALA A 83 -1.27 20.28 -24.96
C ALA A 83 0.09 20.19 -25.68
N ASN A 84 1.04 21.09 -25.38
CA ASN A 84 2.34 21.16 -26.05
C ASN A 84 3.54 21.07 -25.09
N ARG A 85 3.32 20.62 -23.85
CA ARG A 85 4.42 20.32 -22.93
C ARG A 85 4.91 18.91 -23.21
N PRO A 86 6.19 18.69 -23.56
CA PRO A 86 6.72 17.34 -23.70
C PRO A 86 6.47 16.59 -22.39
N GLU A 87 5.67 15.52 -22.42
CA GLU A 87 5.45 14.68 -21.25
C GLU A 87 6.82 14.14 -20.81
N PRO A 88 7.22 14.35 -19.54
CA PRO A 88 8.50 13.85 -19.05
C PRO A 88 8.52 12.32 -19.17
N PRO A 89 9.70 11.70 -19.39
CA PRO A 89 9.79 10.27 -19.50
C PRO A 89 9.23 9.60 -18.25
N ARG A 90 8.17 8.81 -18.43
CA ARG A 90 7.53 8.00 -17.38
C ARG A 90 8.23 6.64 -17.32
N GLN A 91 8.67 6.25 -16.13
CA GLN A 91 9.18 4.91 -15.86
C GLN A 91 8.25 4.21 -14.86
N VAL A 92 8.02 2.91 -15.02
CA VAL A 92 7.30 2.13 -14.00
C VAL A 92 8.07 2.15 -12.68
N ALA A 93 7.37 2.39 -11.56
CA ALA A 93 7.97 2.38 -10.24
C ALA A 93 8.34 0.94 -9.83
N ASP A 94 9.63 0.62 -9.84
CA ASP A 94 10.16 -0.69 -9.45
C ASP A 94 11.45 -0.55 -8.62
N VAL A 95 12.05 -1.66 -8.22
CA VAL A 95 13.30 -1.70 -7.44
C VAL A 95 14.41 -0.92 -8.13
N GLY A 96 14.98 0.04 -7.40
CA GLY A 96 16.11 0.86 -7.83
C GLY A 96 15.72 2.20 -8.47
N VAL A 97 14.43 2.55 -8.56
CA VAL A 97 13.98 3.88 -9.05
C VAL A 97 14.42 5.03 -8.15
N THR A 98 14.67 4.75 -6.86
CA THR A 98 15.17 5.75 -5.91
C THR A 98 16.67 6.02 -6.09
N GLY A 99 17.37 5.19 -6.86
CA GLY A 99 18.85 5.15 -6.88
C GLY A 99 19.49 4.63 -5.59
N ARG A 100 18.73 4.42 -4.51
CA ARG A 100 19.25 3.86 -3.26
C ARG A 100 19.55 2.39 -3.42
N GLY A 101 20.55 1.91 -2.68
CA GLY A 101 21.04 0.55 -2.82
C GLY A 101 21.95 0.31 -4.03
N ARG A 102 22.25 1.32 -4.86
CA ARG A 102 23.30 1.26 -5.88
C ARG A 102 24.65 1.69 -5.31
N TYR A 103 25.12 0.99 -4.29
CA TYR A 103 26.44 1.21 -3.72
C TYR A 103 27.50 0.37 -4.43
N LYS A 104 28.76 0.80 -4.36
CA LYS A 104 29.88 -0.02 -4.83
C LYS A 104 29.94 -1.31 -4.01
N PRO A 105 30.20 -2.48 -4.63
CA PRO A 105 30.36 -3.74 -3.91
C PRO A 105 31.42 -3.63 -2.82
N GLY A 106 31.10 -4.11 -1.62
CA GLY A 106 31.98 -4.02 -0.46
C GLY A 106 31.39 -4.73 0.74
N LEU A 107 32.24 -5.16 1.66
CA LEU A 107 31.84 -5.98 2.81
C LEU A 107 30.71 -5.34 3.65
N VAL A 108 30.73 -4.01 3.78
CA VAL A 108 29.73 -3.24 4.54
C VAL A 108 28.61 -2.70 3.64
N THR A 109 28.92 -2.31 2.40
CA THR A 109 27.95 -1.66 1.50
C THR A 109 27.00 -2.65 0.85
N THR A 110 27.41 -3.90 0.63
CA THR A 110 26.56 -4.95 0.05
C THR A 110 25.33 -5.26 0.91
N PRO A 111 25.42 -5.54 2.23
CA PRO A 111 24.22 -5.78 3.03
C PRO A 111 23.27 -4.57 3.06
N VAL A 112 23.82 -3.35 3.10
CA VAL A 112 23.03 -2.11 3.01
C VAL A 112 22.32 -2.01 1.66
N SER A 113 23.01 -2.35 0.56
CA SER A 113 22.43 -2.37 -0.79
C SER A 113 21.24 -3.31 -0.88
N VAL A 114 21.39 -4.52 -0.33
CA VAL A 114 20.34 -5.54 -0.32
C VAL A 114 19.14 -5.05 0.48
N PHE A 115 19.36 -4.45 1.66
CA PHE A 115 18.28 -3.93 2.51
C PHE A 115 17.38 -2.91 1.79
N PHE A 116 17.98 -1.92 1.13
CA PHE A 116 17.19 -0.93 0.39
C PHE A 116 16.44 -1.55 -0.79
N ARG A 117 17.10 -2.45 -1.53
CA ARG A 117 16.46 -3.14 -2.67
C ARG A 117 15.33 -4.06 -2.23
N SER A 118 15.47 -4.76 -1.12
CA SER A 118 14.41 -5.62 -0.58
C SER A 118 13.23 -4.81 -0.05
N SER A 119 13.50 -3.68 0.59
CA SER A 119 12.46 -2.76 1.06
C SER A 119 11.63 -2.22 -0.12
N GLU A 120 12.30 -1.73 -1.16
CA GLU A 120 11.63 -1.26 -2.38
C GLU A 120 10.85 -2.36 -3.09
N ALA A 121 11.41 -3.57 -3.18
CA ALA A 121 10.73 -4.72 -3.77
C ALA A 121 9.45 -5.06 -3.01
N THR A 122 9.49 -5.00 -1.68
CA THR A 122 8.32 -5.26 -0.84
C THR A 122 7.22 -4.23 -1.10
N VAL A 123 7.56 -2.95 -1.17
CA VAL A 123 6.59 -1.88 -1.43
C VAL A 123 5.99 -2.00 -2.84
N PHE A 124 6.83 -1.99 -3.88
CA PHE A 124 6.36 -1.91 -5.26
C PHE A 124 5.77 -3.21 -5.80
N ARG A 125 6.33 -4.37 -5.43
CA ARG A 125 5.93 -5.66 -6.01
C ARG A 125 4.94 -6.44 -5.14
N MET A 126 4.83 -6.13 -3.85
CA MET A 126 3.93 -6.85 -2.94
C MET A 126 2.85 -5.96 -2.38
N GLN A 127 3.20 -4.88 -1.68
CA GLN A 127 2.24 -4.06 -0.95
C GLN A 127 1.28 -3.34 -1.91
N ILE A 128 1.80 -2.60 -2.89
CA ILE A 128 0.94 -1.85 -3.82
C ILE A 128 -0.02 -2.77 -4.58
N PRO A 129 0.42 -3.87 -5.24
CA PRO A 129 -0.51 -4.76 -5.94
C PRO A 129 -1.53 -5.42 -5.02
N LYS A 130 -1.12 -5.85 -3.82
CA LYS A 130 -2.03 -6.47 -2.85
C LYS A 130 -3.09 -5.49 -2.37
N THR A 131 -2.70 -4.28 -2.02
CA THR A 131 -3.64 -3.25 -1.57
C THR A 131 -4.56 -2.81 -2.69
N MET A 132 -4.04 -2.71 -3.92
CA MET A 132 -4.84 -2.48 -5.11
C MET A 132 -5.90 -3.56 -5.32
N GLN A 133 -5.52 -4.84 -5.19
CA GLN A 133 -6.46 -5.95 -5.25
C GLN A 133 -7.53 -5.87 -4.16
N LEU A 134 -7.14 -5.54 -2.92
CA LEU A 134 -8.07 -5.38 -1.80
C LEU A 134 -9.04 -4.21 -2.02
N PHE A 135 -8.55 -3.09 -2.54
CA PHE A 135 -9.39 -1.93 -2.88
C PHE A 135 -10.39 -2.28 -3.98
N LYS A 136 -9.93 -2.91 -5.07
CA LYS A 136 -10.82 -3.36 -6.16
C LYS A 136 -11.86 -4.36 -5.65
N ALA A 137 -11.49 -5.24 -4.73
CA ALA A 137 -12.41 -6.19 -4.11
C ALA A 137 -13.46 -5.52 -3.21
N SER A 138 -13.11 -4.43 -2.53
CA SER A 138 -14.02 -3.74 -1.60
C SER A 138 -14.93 -2.70 -2.28
N THR A 139 -14.42 -1.96 -3.26
CA THR A 139 -15.16 -0.89 -3.94
C THR A 139 -15.71 -1.30 -5.31
N GLY A 140 -15.17 -2.36 -5.92
CA GLY A 140 -15.54 -2.82 -7.26
C GLY A 140 -14.85 -2.05 -8.40
N TYR A 141 -13.97 -1.10 -8.13
CA TYR A 141 -13.23 -0.35 -9.16
C TYR A 141 -11.78 -0.05 -8.74
N ALA A 142 -10.93 0.29 -9.72
CA ALA A 142 -9.57 0.76 -9.47
C ALA A 142 -9.56 2.30 -9.31
N PRO A 143 -8.63 2.87 -8.51
CA PRO A 143 -8.50 4.31 -8.32
C PRO A 143 -8.47 5.03 -9.67
N ARG A 144 -9.24 6.10 -9.78
CA ARG A 144 -9.42 6.84 -11.03
C ARG A 144 -8.40 7.95 -11.19
N SER A 145 -7.87 8.43 -10.07
CA SER A 145 -6.91 9.53 -10.03
C SER A 145 -5.71 9.21 -9.14
N HIS A 146 -4.64 9.98 -9.34
CA HIS A 146 -3.45 9.89 -8.52
C HIS A 146 -3.72 10.25 -7.05
N GLU A 147 -4.55 11.25 -6.80
CA GLU A 147 -4.92 11.66 -5.44
C GLU A 147 -5.66 10.55 -4.71
N GLU A 148 -6.63 9.91 -5.38
CA GLU A 148 -7.37 8.79 -4.82
C GLU A 148 -6.44 7.62 -4.49
N PHE A 149 -5.51 7.31 -5.40
CA PHE A 149 -4.49 6.29 -5.14
C PHE A 149 -3.65 6.63 -3.91
N MET A 150 -3.15 7.87 -3.80
CA MET A 150 -2.33 8.29 -2.67
C MET A 150 -3.11 8.27 -1.35
N GLU A 151 -4.39 8.62 -1.34
CA GLU A 151 -5.19 8.60 -0.11
C GLU A 151 -5.68 7.22 0.28
N LYS A 152 -6.29 6.49 -0.66
CA LYS A 152 -6.99 5.23 -0.38
C LYS A 152 -6.09 4.00 -0.43
N ILE A 153 -5.02 4.04 -1.22
CA ILE A 153 -4.05 2.94 -1.31
C ILE A 153 -2.88 3.22 -0.39
N ILE A 154 -2.20 4.35 -0.57
CA ILE A 154 -0.95 4.62 0.15
C ILE A 154 -1.19 5.02 1.61
N LYS A 155 -1.91 6.12 1.86
CA LYS A 155 -2.13 6.63 3.23
C LYS A 155 -2.99 5.69 4.07
N ALA A 156 -4.13 5.22 3.53
CA ALA A 156 -5.04 4.35 4.29
C ALA A 156 -4.41 3.00 4.71
N ASN A 157 -3.40 2.52 3.99
CA ASN A 157 -2.71 1.27 4.31
C ASN A 157 -1.31 1.50 4.88
N MET A 158 -0.98 2.74 5.26
CA MET A 158 0.30 3.13 5.86
C MET A 158 1.52 2.68 5.03
N ILE A 159 1.38 2.65 3.70
CA ILE A 159 2.47 2.27 2.80
C ILE A 159 3.47 3.41 2.76
N GLN A 160 4.72 3.13 3.14
CA GLN A 160 5.79 4.11 3.06
C GLN A 160 6.43 4.05 1.69
N LEU A 161 6.08 5.01 0.83
CA LEU A 161 6.75 5.16 -0.45
C LEU A 161 8.21 5.59 -0.22
N PRO A 162 9.18 4.88 -0.82
CA PRO A 162 10.57 5.29 -0.76
C PRO A 162 10.75 6.71 -1.32
N PRO A 163 11.58 7.58 -0.69
CA PRO A 163 11.89 8.89 -1.26
C PRO A 163 12.58 8.74 -2.62
N LEU A 164 12.13 9.54 -3.58
CA LEU A 164 12.72 9.61 -4.92
C LEU A 164 13.90 10.59 -4.96
N PRO A 165 14.79 10.49 -5.98
CA PRO A 165 15.83 11.47 -6.20
C PRO A 165 15.24 12.85 -6.48
N PRO A 166 16.01 13.94 -6.28
CA PRO A 166 15.52 15.29 -6.53
C PRO A 166 14.99 15.44 -7.96
N GLY A 167 13.89 16.16 -8.10
CA GLY A 167 13.22 16.40 -9.39
C GLY A 167 12.34 15.26 -9.91
N HIS A 168 12.33 14.10 -9.25
CA HIS A 168 11.45 12.99 -9.62
C HIS A 168 10.17 13.02 -8.78
N ARG A 169 9.04 12.59 -9.35
CA ARG A 169 7.75 12.50 -8.66
C ARG A 169 7.04 11.19 -8.96
N TYR A 170 6.27 10.72 -7.99
CA TYR A 170 5.35 9.60 -8.19
C TYR A 170 4.11 10.08 -8.93
N VAL A 171 3.68 9.32 -9.93
CA VAL A 171 2.46 9.57 -10.69
C VAL A 171 1.76 8.24 -10.90
N TYR A 172 0.47 8.18 -10.64
CA TYR A 172 -0.32 6.98 -10.88
C TYR A 172 -1.02 7.10 -12.23
N ASP A 173 -0.94 6.05 -13.04
CA ASP A 173 -1.62 5.96 -14.31
C ASP A 173 -2.85 5.03 -14.18
N PRO A 174 -4.08 5.56 -14.30
CA PRO A 174 -5.31 4.77 -14.18
C PRO A 174 -5.51 3.78 -15.34
N LYS A 175 -4.85 3.99 -16.50
CA LYS A 175 -4.98 3.08 -17.65
C LYS A 175 -4.19 1.80 -17.43
N THR A 176 -3.00 1.93 -16.85
CA THR A 176 -2.10 0.81 -16.58
C THR A 176 -2.24 0.26 -15.16
N GLU A 177 -3.05 0.92 -14.31
CA GLU A 177 -3.27 0.64 -12.88
C GLU A 177 -1.95 0.54 -12.10
N GLN A 178 -0.95 1.34 -12.51
CA GLN A 178 0.42 1.24 -12.00
C GLN A 178 0.94 2.58 -11.51
N LEU A 179 1.80 2.50 -10.49
CA LEU A 179 2.59 3.63 -10.03
C LEU A 179 3.78 3.82 -10.98
N MET A 180 3.93 5.03 -11.48
CA MET A 180 5.02 5.46 -12.33
C MET A 180 5.84 6.54 -11.62
N VAL A 181 7.03 6.76 -12.13
CA VAL A 181 7.95 7.83 -11.73
C VAL A 181 8.18 8.71 -12.94
N GLU A 182 7.88 9.99 -12.79
CA GLU A 182 8.23 11.02 -13.76
C GLU A 182 9.54 11.69 -13.35
N GLY A 183 10.48 11.78 -14.28
CA GLY A 183 11.72 12.53 -14.10
C GLY A 183 11.52 14.05 -14.17
N PRO A 184 12.55 14.84 -13.81
CA PRO A 184 12.49 16.30 -13.95
C PRO A 184 12.30 16.69 -15.41
N ALA A 185 11.52 17.75 -15.64
CA ALA A 185 11.44 18.38 -16.96
C ALA A 185 12.85 18.87 -17.35
N ARG A 186 13.36 18.37 -18.48
CA ARG A 186 14.66 18.77 -19.04
C ARG A 186 14.51 20.03 -19.87
#